data_AF-A0A1B6GHR1-F1
#
_entry.id   AF-A0A1B6GHR1-F1
#
_cell.length_a   1.000
_cell.length_b   1.000
_cell.length_c   1.000
_cell.angle_alpha   90.00
_cell.angle_beta   90.00
_cell.angle_gamma   90.00
#
_symmetry.space_group_name_H-M   'P 1'
#
loop_
_entity.id
_entity.type
_entity.pdbx_description
1 polymer ?
#
loop_
_entity_poly.entity_id
_entity_poly.type
_entity_poly.pdbx_seq_one_letter_code
_entity_poly.pdbx_strand_id
1 'polypeptide(L)'
;IESDSQQIRDEVASAVSKALKGQLLTNPPRCLQPVLYIYGDRRHGLHRPFMALGMYGSSHAAKVYWVRKPVVMTGYWYNLAVTTITELFPREAVPPPNSTVYRFPQDLILPDLTVFINSHHLPTQSWEDMSLEENRPLDWKSRYTDTFLNFPNAGIHEVKYNGADNITQTTLQLVQSQLGQRFKLDIL
;
A
#
# COMPACT_ATOMS: atom_id res chain seq x y z
N ILE A 1 -4.29 2.64 -0.37
CA ILE A 1 -4.63 1.22 -0.12
C ILE A 1 -3.33 0.45 -0.03
N GLU A 2 -3.14 -0.27 1.07
CA GLU A 2 -1.96 -1.09 1.38
C GLU A 2 -2.42 -2.55 1.55
N SER A 3 -1.53 -3.52 1.35
CA SER A 3 -1.83 -4.94 1.51
C SER A 3 -0.55 -5.76 1.64
N ASP A 4 -0.69 -6.98 2.18
CA ASP A 4 0.32 -8.05 2.13
C ASP A 4 0.24 -8.87 0.82
N SER A 5 -0.76 -8.60 -0.03
CA SER A 5 -0.87 -9.13 -1.40
C SER A 5 -0.98 -8.00 -2.42
N GLN A 6 -0.03 -7.94 -3.36
CA GLN A 6 0.00 -6.91 -4.42
C GLN A 6 -1.26 -6.96 -5.31
N GLN A 7 -1.69 -8.17 -5.68
CA GLN A 7 -2.85 -8.34 -6.56
C GLN A 7 -4.13 -7.78 -5.91
N ILE A 8 -4.42 -8.23 -4.68
CA ILE A 8 -5.58 -7.77 -3.90
C ILE A 8 -5.54 -6.24 -3.74
N ARG A 9 -4.37 -5.67 -3.42
CA ARG A 9 -4.21 -4.22 -3.28
C ARG A 9 -4.57 -3.47 -4.55
N ASP A 10 -4.03 -3.91 -5.69
CA ASP A 10 -4.17 -3.24 -6.97
C ASP A 10 -5.63 -3.34 -7.48
N GLU A 11 -6.25 -4.50 -7.29
CA GLU A 11 -7.66 -4.74 -7.62
C GLU A 11 -8.60 -3.84 -6.81
N VAL A 12 -8.47 -3.85 -5.49
CA VAL A 12 -9.33 -3.06 -4.59
C VAL A 12 -9.09 -1.56 -4.79
N ALA A 13 -7.84 -1.11 -4.93
CA ALA A 13 -7.53 0.29 -5.22
C ALA A 13 -8.18 0.75 -6.53
N SER A 14 -8.16 -0.09 -7.57
CA SER A 14 -8.81 0.20 -8.85
C SER A 14 -10.32 0.30 -8.72
N ALA A 15 -10.96 -0.65 -8.02
CA ALA A 15 -12.40 -0.65 -7.79
C ALA A 15 -12.86 0.57 -6.98
N VAL A 16 -12.18 0.88 -5.87
CA VAL A 16 -12.45 2.06 -5.03
C VAL A 16 -12.25 3.35 -5.84
N SER A 17 -11.18 3.46 -6.62
CA SER A 17 -10.96 4.65 -7.46
C SER A 17 -12.08 4.87 -8.47
N LYS A 18 -12.63 3.80 -9.07
CA LYS A 18 -13.74 3.92 -10.02
C LYS A 18 -15.01 4.38 -9.32
N ALA A 19 -15.34 3.80 -8.17
CA ALA A 19 -16.52 4.19 -7.38
C ALA A 19 -16.45 5.66 -6.94
N LEU A 20 -15.28 6.13 -6.52
CA LEU A 20 -15.05 7.52 -6.13
C LEU A 20 -14.97 8.51 -7.31
N LYS A 21 -15.03 8.02 -8.56
CA LYS A 21 -14.67 8.81 -9.76
C LYS A 21 -13.30 9.51 -9.59
N GLY A 22 -12.41 8.84 -8.86
CA GLY A 22 -11.12 9.36 -8.43
C GLY A 22 -9.99 9.09 -9.41
N GLN A 23 -8.81 9.58 -9.07
CA GLN A 23 -7.57 9.27 -9.76
C GLN A 23 -6.85 8.10 -9.08
N LEU A 24 -6.75 6.97 -9.78
CA LEU A 24 -5.85 5.90 -9.39
C LEU A 24 -4.41 6.29 -9.73
N LEU A 25 -3.52 6.19 -8.75
CA LEU A 25 -2.09 6.37 -8.89
C LEU A 25 -1.35 5.13 -8.39
N THR A 26 -0.27 4.79 -9.08
CA THR A 26 0.58 3.62 -8.79
C THR A 26 1.94 4.08 -8.27
N ASN A 27 2.65 3.19 -7.59
CA ASN A 27 4.06 3.36 -7.27
C ASN A 27 4.89 2.20 -7.88
N PRO A 28 5.85 2.46 -8.79
CA PRO A 28 6.24 3.77 -9.31
C PRO A 28 5.21 4.42 -10.25
N PRO A 29 5.28 5.75 -10.46
CA PRO A 29 4.40 6.47 -11.37
C PRO A 29 4.73 6.15 -12.83
N ARG A 30 3.79 6.41 -13.74
CA ARG A 30 3.91 6.10 -15.19
C ARG A 30 5.19 6.64 -15.83
N CYS A 31 5.66 7.82 -15.42
CA CYS A 31 6.89 8.41 -15.97
C CYS A 31 8.16 7.60 -15.64
N LEU A 32 8.13 6.76 -14.60
CA LEU A 32 9.26 5.89 -14.21
C LEU A 32 9.07 4.44 -14.64
N GLN A 33 7.91 4.07 -15.21
CA GLN A 33 7.68 2.72 -15.73
C GLN A 33 8.70 2.31 -16.83
N PRO A 34 9.14 3.19 -17.75
CA PRO A 34 10.10 2.80 -18.79
C PRO A 34 11.43 2.27 -18.28
N VAL A 35 11.82 2.55 -17.03
CA VAL A 35 13.09 2.10 -16.44
C VAL A 35 12.93 0.93 -15.47
N LEU A 36 11.70 0.40 -15.32
CA LEU A 36 11.43 -0.77 -14.48
C LEU A 36 12.19 -2.02 -14.94
N TYR A 37 12.49 -2.16 -16.23
CA TYR A 37 13.28 -3.30 -16.71
C TYR A 37 14.71 -3.31 -16.17
N ILE A 38 15.24 -2.14 -15.73
CA ILE A 38 16.57 -2.01 -15.13
C ILE A 38 16.47 -2.16 -13.61
N TYR A 39 15.59 -1.38 -12.98
CA TYR A 39 15.56 -1.20 -11.52
C TYR A 39 14.42 -1.95 -10.81
N GLY A 40 13.55 -2.63 -11.56
CA GLY A 40 12.42 -3.38 -11.02
C GLY A 40 12.80 -4.72 -10.39
N ASP A 41 13.96 -5.30 -10.73
CA ASP A 41 14.44 -6.52 -10.05
C ASP A 41 14.82 -6.20 -8.61
N ARG A 42 14.18 -6.87 -7.65
CA ARG A 42 14.44 -6.73 -6.21
C ARG A 42 15.89 -7.02 -5.81
N ARG A 43 16.61 -7.81 -6.62
CA ARG A 43 18.04 -8.14 -6.40
C ARG A 43 18.97 -7.03 -6.87
N HIS A 44 18.48 -6.09 -7.68
CA HIS A 44 19.28 -4.97 -8.14
C HIS A 44 19.59 -4.02 -6.98
N GLY A 45 20.86 -3.61 -6.81
CA GLY A 45 21.28 -2.75 -5.69
C GLY A 45 20.56 -1.40 -5.63
N LEU A 46 20.11 -0.89 -6.78
CA LEU A 46 19.34 0.35 -6.90
C LEU A 46 17.82 0.18 -6.85
N HIS A 47 17.29 -1.04 -6.62
CA HIS A 47 15.85 -1.28 -6.57
C HIS A 47 15.15 -0.42 -5.51
N ARG A 48 15.64 -0.42 -4.27
CA ARG A 48 15.01 0.31 -3.17
C ARG A 48 15.10 1.83 -3.33
N PRO A 49 16.28 2.41 -3.67
CA PRO A 49 16.37 3.83 -4.03
C PRO A 49 15.42 4.22 -5.18
N PHE A 50 15.29 3.37 -6.19
CA PHE A 50 14.36 3.59 -7.30
C PHE A 50 12.89 3.58 -6.85
N MET A 51 12.48 2.60 -6.04
CA MET A 51 11.12 2.55 -5.49
C MET A 51 10.82 3.74 -4.56
N ALA A 52 11.82 4.21 -3.80
CA ALA A 52 11.72 5.42 -2.98
C ALA A 52 11.55 6.68 -3.85
N LEU A 53 12.32 6.83 -4.92
CA LEU A 53 12.15 7.92 -5.90
C LEU A 53 10.75 7.88 -6.53
N GLY A 54 10.27 6.68 -6.88
CA GLY A 54 8.92 6.47 -7.39
C GLY A 54 7.86 6.98 -6.43
N MET A 55 8.00 6.70 -5.13
CA MET A 55 7.08 7.16 -4.11
C MET A 55 6.99 8.69 -4.06
N TYR A 56 8.11 9.40 -4.15
CA TYR A 56 8.12 10.87 -4.23
C TYR A 56 7.47 11.39 -5.53
N GLY A 57 7.72 10.72 -6.65
CA GLY A 57 7.07 11.03 -7.92
C GLY A 57 5.54 10.86 -7.85
N SER A 58 5.06 9.77 -7.24
CA SER A 58 3.63 9.54 -7.03
C SER A 58 3.02 10.50 -6.03
N SER A 59 3.77 10.88 -4.99
CA SER A 59 3.36 11.94 -4.04
C SER A 59 3.17 13.28 -4.76
N HIS A 60 4.11 13.65 -5.63
CA HIS A 60 3.97 14.85 -6.47
C HIS A 60 2.74 14.75 -7.39
N ALA A 61 2.53 13.61 -8.05
CA ALA A 61 1.34 13.38 -8.87
C ALA A 61 0.04 13.53 -8.05
N ALA A 62 0.01 13.04 -6.80
CA ALA A 62 -1.13 13.24 -5.91
C ALA A 62 -1.41 14.74 -5.69
N LYS A 63 -0.39 15.59 -5.49
CA LYS A 63 -0.57 17.06 -5.38
C LYS A 63 -1.22 17.69 -6.61
N VAL A 64 -0.97 17.14 -7.79
CA VAL A 64 -1.56 17.67 -9.03
C VAL A 64 -3.05 17.32 -9.12
N TYR A 65 -3.46 16.14 -8.63
CA TYR A 65 -4.84 15.65 -8.78
C TYR A 65 -5.76 15.95 -7.60
N TRP A 66 -5.24 16.03 -6.37
CA TRP A 66 -6.04 16.12 -5.14
C TRP A 66 -6.92 17.38 -5.03
N VAL A 67 -6.63 18.42 -5.81
CA VAL A 67 -7.41 19.66 -5.89
C VAL A 67 -8.68 19.50 -6.72
N ARG A 68 -8.79 18.42 -7.50
CA ARG A 68 -9.87 18.21 -8.48
C ARG A 68 -10.70 16.96 -8.22
N LYS A 69 -10.09 15.91 -7.70
CA LYS A 69 -10.73 14.60 -7.48
C LYS A 69 -10.03 13.82 -6.37
N PRO A 70 -10.74 12.89 -5.71
CA PRO A 70 -10.14 11.96 -4.77
C PRO A 70 -8.97 11.22 -5.43
N VAL A 71 -7.88 11.03 -4.69
CA VAL A 71 -6.72 10.29 -5.15
C VAL A 71 -6.66 8.96 -4.41
N VAL A 72 -6.62 7.87 -5.16
CA VAL A 72 -6.44 6.52 -4.60
C VAL A 72 -5.06 6.02 -5.00
N MET A 73 -4.22 5.79 -4.00
CA MET A 73 -2.87 5.21 -4.18
C MET A 73 -2.92 3.70 -3.99
N THR A 74 -2.33 2.94 -4.92
CA THR A 74 -1.94 1.55 -4.67
C THR A 74 -0.49 1.46 -4.22
N GLY A 75 -0.27 1.12 -2.96
CA GLY A 75 1.06 1.08 -2.37
C GLY A 75 1.64 2.48 -2.15
N TYR A 76 2.09 2.78 -0.93
CA TYR A 76 2.78 4.03 -0.65
C TYR A 76 3.95 3.81 0.31
N TRP A 77 4.18 4.73 1.24
CA TRP A 77 5.28 4.65 2.20
C TRP A 77 5.27 3.34 2.99
N TYR A 78 4.14 2.94 3.54
CA TYR A 78 4.07 1.78 4.43
C TYR A 78 4.46 0.49 3.70
N ASN A 79 3.96 0.27 2.48
CA ASN A 79 4.32 -0.91 1.69
C ASN A 79 5.82 -0.95 1.34
N LEU A 80 6.43 0.18 0.98
CA LEU A 80 7.86 0.25 0.71
C LEU A 80 8.69 0.01 1.98
N ALA A 81 8.31 0.66 3.08
CA ALA A 81 9.02 0.57 4.35
C ALA A 81 8.95 -0.84 4.94
N VAL A 82 7.76 -1.46 4.98
CA VAL A 82 7.59 -2.85 5.43
C VAL A 82 8.40 -3.80 4.57
N THR A 83 8.26 -3.73 3.24
CA THR A 83 9.02 -4.61 2.33
C THR A 83 10.52 -4.49 2.59
N THR A 84 11.03 -3.27 2.74
CA THR A 84 12.43 -3.00 3.01
C THR A 84 12.88 -3.57 4.36
N ILE A 85 12.10 -3.36 5.43
CA ILE A 85 12.41 -3.89 6.76
C ILE A 85 12.39 -5.42 6.76
N THR A 86 11.34 -6.04 6.23
CA THR A 86 11.21 -7.51 6.21
C THR A 86 12.34 -8.18 5.43
N GLU A 87 12.85 -7.53 4.38
CA GLU A 87 13.99 -7.99 3.57
C GLU A 87 15.36 -7.75 4.22
N LEU A 88 15.54 -6.64 4.95
CA LEU A 88 16.81 -6.33 5.63
C LEU A 88 17.03 -7.18 6.89
N PHE A 89 15.94 -7.62 7.54
CA PHE A 89 15.98 -8.43 8.75
C PHE A 89 15.42 -9.85 8.54
N PRO A 90 15.86 -10.63 7.54
CA PRO A 90 15.15 -11.83 7.09
C PRO A 90 15.11 -12.97 8.11
N ARG A 91 16.01 -12.96 9.10
CA ARG A 91 16.15 -13.99 10.15
C ARG A 91 16.17 -13.41 11.57
N GLU A 92 16.11 -12.10 11.68
CA GLU A 92 16.20 -11.37 12.95
C GLU A 92 14.81 -10.86 13.32
N ALA A 93 14.62 -10.52 14.60
CA ALA A 93 13.44 -9.79 15.00
C ALA A 93 13.40 -8.45 14.24
N VAL A 94 12.22 -8.09 13.75
CA VAL A 94 12.01 -6.78 13.13
C VAL A 94 12.27 -5.69 14.16
N PRO A 95 12.66 -4.47 13.75
CA PRO A 95 12.88 -3.36 14.68
C PRO A 95 11.68 -3.16 15.62
N PRO A 96 11.90 -2.71 16.88
CA PRO A 96 10.81 -2.50 17.82
C PRO A 96 9.88 -1.36 17.37
N PRO A 97 8.59 -1.34 17.75
CA PRO A 97 7.61 -0.34 17.30
C PRO A 97 7.99 1.14 17.57
N ASN A 98 8.83 1.40 18.56
CA ASN A 98 9.32 2.74 18.89
C ASN A 98 10.53 3.19 18.05
N SER A 99 11.04 2.32 17.18
CA SER A 99 12.17 2.61 16.30
C SER A 99 11.83 3.72 15.31
N THR A 100 12.83 4.56 15.00
CA THR A 100 12.66 5.68 14.06
C THR A 100 12.37 5.24 12.64
N VAL A 101 12.67 3.98 12.29
CA VAL A 101 12.42 3.40 10.95
C VAL A 101 10.92 3.34 10.60
N TYR A 102 10.03 3.34 11.60
CA TYR A 102 8.58 3.34 11.41
C TYR A 102 7.99 4.74 11.26
N ARG A 103 8.80 5.80 11.40
CA ARG A 103 8.30 7.18 11.28
C ARG A 103 7.96 7.48 9.83
N PHE A 104 6.78 8.07 9.64
CA PHE A 104 6.39 8.61 8.35
C PHE A 104 7.31 9.79 7.97
N PRO A 105 7.82 9.88 6.73
CA PRO A 105 8.70 10.97 6.30
C PRO A 105 7.99 12.32 6.34
N GLN A 106 8.62 13.34 6.91
CA GLN A 106 7.99 14.67 7.09
C GLN A 106 7.79 15.44 5.78
N ASP A 107 8.57 15.11 4.76
CA ASP A 107 8.56 15.73 3.43
C ASP A 107 7.61 15.03 2.44
N LEU A 108 7.05 13.89 2.83
CA LEU A 108 6.09 13.14 2.05
C LEU A 108 4.66 13.54 2.46
N ILE A 109 3.74 13.60 1.48
CA ILE A 109 2.33 13.87 1.79
C ILE A 109 1.76 12.73 2.60
N LEU A 110 1.16 13.05 3.75
CA LEU A 110 0.40 12.10 4.55
C LEU A 110 -0.97 11.82 3.90
N PRO A 111 -1.35 10.56 3.68
CA PRO A 111 -2.70 10.21 3.22
C PRO A 111 -3.77 10.60 4.26
N ASP A 112 -4.93 11.09 3.80
CA ASP A 112 -6.07 11.36 4.70
C ASP A 112 -6.67 10.07 5.31
N LEU A 113 -6.51 8.93 4.63
CA LEU A 113 -6.93 7.61 5.10
C LEU A 113 -5.97 6.54 4.55
N THR A 114 -5.49 5.66 5.43
CA THR A 114 -4.76 4.46 5.04
C THR A 114 -5.58 3.24 5.42
N VAL A 115 -5.84 2.37 4.45
CA VAL A 115 -6.49 1.07 4.66
C VAL A 115 -5.47 -0.01 4.34
N PHE A 116 -5.23 -0.90 5.30
CA PHE A 116 -4.38 -2.08 5.14
C PHE A 116 -5.25 -3.32 5.01
N ILE A 117 -5.19 -3.97 3.85
CA ILE A 117 -5.93 -5.20 3.58
C ILE A 117 -5.05 -6.37 3.99
N ASN A 118 -5.47 -7.08 5.03
CA ASN A 118 -4.77 -8.24 5.54
C ASN A 118 -5.34 -9.52 4.89
N SER A 119 -4.53 -10.18 4.07
CA SER A 119 -4.85 -11.46 3.44
C SER A 119 -4.06 -12.63 4.01
N HIS A 120 -3.35 -12.45 5.13
CA HIS A 120 -2.44 -13.44 5.72
C HIS A 120 -3.11 -14.79 6.04
N HIS A 121 -4.41 -14.79 6.31
CA HIS A 121 -5.19 -16.00 6.55
C HIS A 121 -5.44 -16.83 5.27
N LEU A 122 -5.22 -16.25 4.08
CA LEU A 122 -5.29 -16.99 2.82
C LEU A 122 -4.04 -17.86 2.64
N PRO A 123 -4.17 -19.10 2.14
CA PRO A 123 -3.03 -19.92 1.77
C PRO A 123 -2.14 -19.23 0.72
N THR A 124 -0.83 -19.44 0.77
CA THR A 124 0.22 -18.80 -0.07
C THR A 124 0.11 -19.08 -1.59
N GLN A 125 -0.95 -19.73 -2.05
CA GLN A 125 -1.22 -20.08 -3.45
C GLN A 125 -2.73 -20.16 -3.73
N SER A 126 -3.56 -19.47 -2.93
CA SER A 126 -4.98 -19.40 -3.27
C SER A 126 -5.14 -18.69 -4.63
N TRP A 127 -6.17 -19.05 -5.39
CA TRP A 127 -6.49 -18.36 -6.64
C TRP A 127 -6.81 -16.86 -6.43
N GLU A 128 -7.12 -16.48 -5.19
CA GLU A 128 -7.35 -15.10 -4.76
C GLU A 128 -6.06 -14.34 -4.45
N ASP A 129 -4.96 -15.05 -4.15
CA ASP A 129 -3.63 -14.49 -3.90
C ASP A 129 -2.60 -15.11 -4.85
N MET A 130 -2.76 -14.83 -6.15
CA MET A 130 -1.77 -15.18 -7.19
C MET A 130 -0.70 -14.09 -7.31
N SER A 131 -0.33 -13.44 -6.19
CA SER A 131 0.69 -12.40 -6.22
C SER A 131 1.98 -12.94 -6.83
N LEU A 132 2.70 -12.11 -7.61
CA LEU A 132 3.98 -12.45 -8.28
C LEU A 132 5.13 -12.72 -7.29
N GLU A 133 4.81 -13.03 -6.04
CA GLU A 133 5.72 -13.15 -4.90
C GLU A 133 6.18 -14.59 -4.65
N GLU A 134 6.12 -15.42 -5.70
CA GLU A 134 6.36 -16.87 -5.73
C GLU A 134 7.74 -17.31 -5.21
N ASN A 135 8.67 -16.37 -5.00
CA ASN A 135 10.02 -16.62 -4.49
C ASN A 135 10.26 -16.18 -3.04
N ARG A 136 9.22 -15.85 -2.28
CA ARG A 136 9.37 -15.43 -0.87
C ARG A 136 9.30 -16.62 0.11
N PRO A 137 9.99 -16.55 1.27
CA PRO A 137 9.86 -17.54 2.33
C PRO A 137 8.41 -17.73 2.80
N LEU A 138 8.05 -18.94 3.27
CA LEU A 138 6.69 -19.28 3.72
C LEU A 138 6.16 -18.36 4.83
N ASP A 139 7.04 -17.88 5.72
CA ASP A 139 6.71 -17.00 6.83
C ASP A 139 6.69 -15.51 6.46
N TRP A 140 7.04 -15.17 5.22
CA TRP A 140 7.19 -13.79 4.78
C TRP A 140 5.92 -12.97 5.02
N LYS A 141 4.75 -13.54 4.73
CA LYS A 141 3.47 -12.84 4.82
C LYS A 141 3.09 -12.52 6.28
N SER A 142 3.38 -13.45 7.20
CA SER A 142 3.24 -13.21 8.64
C SER A 142 4.16 -12.07 9.06
N ARG A 143 5.45 -12.17 8.69
CA ARG A 143 6.45 -11.16 9.04
C ARG A 143 6.13 -9.78 8.46
N TYR A 144 5.62 -9.72 7.24
CA TYR A 144 5.16 -8.49 6.60
C TYR A 144 4.04 -7.87 7.43
N THR A 145 3.02 -8.66 7.77
CA THR A 145 1.88 -8.22 8.59
C THR A 145 2.33 -7.73 9.95
N ASP A 146 3.14 -8.50 10.69
CA ASP A 146 3.66 -8.13 12.00
C ASP A 146 4.48 -6.83 11.93
N THR A 147 5.29 -6.67 10.88
CA THR A 147 6.05 -5.43 10.63
C THR A 147 5.14 -4.25 10.32
N PHE A 148 4.06 -4.46 9.56
CA PHE A 148 3.09 -3.42 9.21
C PHE A 148 2.33 -2.94 10.45
N LEU A 149 2.00 -3.84 11.36
CA LEU A 149 1.31 -3.51 12.60
C LEU A 149 2.20 -2.80 13.64
N ASN A 150 3.53 -2.79 13.45
CA ASN A 150 4.45 -1.99 14.28
C ASN A 150 4.42 -0.49 13.97
N PHE A 151 3.84 -0.07 12.83
CA PHE A 151 3.74 1.35 12.52
C PHE A 151 2.81 2.05 13.54
N PRO A 152 3.18 3.23 14.04
CA PRO A 152 2.36 3.96 15.01
C PRO A 152 0.96 4.23 14.42
N ASN A 153 -0.06 3.73 15.11
CA ASN A 153 -1.40 3.47 14.59
C ASN A 153 -2.32 4.72 14.46
N ALA A 154 -1.80 5.88 14.06
CA ALA A 154 -2.59 7.11 14.09
C ALA A 154 -3.64 7.23 12.96
N GLY A 155 -3.62 6.35 11.94
CA GLY A 155 -4.54 6.45 10.80
C GLY A 155 -4.58 5.24 9.86
N ILE A 156 -4.07 4.08 10.30
CA ILE A 156 -4.10 2.83 9.55
C ILE A 156 -5.33 2.04 9.99
N HIS A 157 -6.22 1.71 9.04
CA HIS A 157 -7.38 0.86 9.28
C HIS A 157 -7.10 -0.52 8.68
N GLU A 158 -6.86 -1.50 9.54
CA GLU A 158 -6.74 -2.89 9.12
C GLU A 158 -8.12 -3.47 8.80
N VAL A 159 -8.22 -4.14 7.66
CA VAL A 159 -9.42 -4.88 7.24
C VAL A 159 -9.00 -6.26 6.76
N LYS A 160 -9.71 -7.31 7.21
CA LYS A 160 -9.45 -8.67 6.75
C LYS A 160 -10.04 -8.85 5.35
N TYR A 161 -9.27 -9.44 4.44
CA TYR A 161 -9.78 -9.80 3.13
C TYR A 161 -10.89 -10.86 3.26
N ASN A 162 -11.98 -10.68 2.52
CA ASN A 162 -13.15 -11.57 2.53
C ASN A 162 -13.87 -11.58 1.17
N GLY A 163 -13.08 -11.44 0.09
CA GLY A 163 -13.55 -11.28 -1.29
C GLY A 163 -13.48 -9.84 -1.78
N ALA A 164 -13.16 -9.67 -3.07
CA ALA A 164 -12.91 -8.37 -3.70
C ALA A 164 -14.08 -7.37 -3.58
N ASP A 165 -15.32 -7.83 -3.78
CA ASP A 165 -16.50 -6.96 -3.70
C ASP A 165 -16.77 -6.49 -2.26
N ASN A 166 -16.72 -7.41 -1.30
CA ASN A 166 -16.96 -7.14 0.12
C ASN A 166 -15.91 -6.17 0.68
N ILE A 167 -14.64 -6.37 0.34
CA ILE A 167 -13.56 -5.53 0.83
C ILE A 167 -13.59 -4.14 0.15
N THR A 168 -13.98 -4.07 -1.12
CA THR A 168 -14.21 -2.81 -1.82
C THR A 168 -15.34 -2.02 -1.15
N GLN A 169 -16.47 -2.66 -0.87
CA GLN A 169 -17.59 -2.02 -0.21
C GLN A 169 -17.24 -1.55 1.21
N THR A 170 -16.53 -2.39 1.97
CA THR A 170 -16.04 -2.05 3.31
C THR A 170 -15.10 -0.83 3.25
N THR A 171 -14.21 -0.80 2.24
CA THR A 171 -13.30 0.33 2.03
C THR A 171 -14.06 1.60 1.68
N LEU A 172 -15.10 1.54 0.85
CA LEU A 172 -15.94 2.70 0.51
C LEU A 172 -16.71 3.21 1.73
N GLN A 173 -17.23 2.33 2.59
CA GLN A 173 -17.86 2.70 3.86
C GLN A 173 -16.87 3.38 4.81
N LEU A 174 -15.63 2.90 4.88
CA LEU A 174 -14.56 3.58 5.63
C LEU A 174 -14.26 4.97 5.06
N VAL A 175 -14.16 5.11 3.73
CA VAL A 175 -13.99 6.43 3.09
C VAL A 175 -15.15 7.35 3.44
N GLN A 176 -16.41 6.90 3.33
CA GLN A 176 -17.57 7.73 3.63
C GLN A 176 -17.60 8.14 5.11
N SER A 177 -17.35 7.21 6.04
CA SER A 177 -17.39 7.50 7.48
C SER A 177 -16.27 8.43 7.93
N GLN A 178 -15.06 8.27 7.41
CA GLN A 178 -13.89 9.05 7.84
C GLN A 178 -13.75 10.39 7.10
N LEU A 179 -14.12 10.42 5.81
CA LEU A 179 -13.81 11.53 4.91
C LEU A 179 -15.08 12.20 4.33
N GLY A 180 -16.25 11.55 4.41
CA GLY A 180 -17.48 12.00 3.76
C GLY A 180 -17.92 13.40 4.18
N GLN A 181 -17.98 13.68 5.48
CA GLN A 181 -18.35 15.02 5.97
C GLN A 181 -17.29 16.07 5.62
N ARG A 182 -16.01 15.74 5.83
CA ARG A 182 -14.88 16.66 5.63
C ARG A 182 -14.74 17.11 4.17
N PHE A 183 -14.99 16.20 3.23
CA PHE A 183 -14.80 16.45 1.80
C PHE A 183 -16.11 16.48 1.00
N LYS A 184 -17.26 16.42 1.66
CA LYS A 184 -18.61 16.38 1.04
C LYS A 184 -18.72 15.28 -0.01
N LEU A 185 -18.26 14.08 0.34
CA LEU A 185 -18.35 12.92 -0.53
C LEU A 185 -19.74 12.28 -0.40
N ASP A 186 -20.29 11.87 -1.55
CA ASP A 186 -21.55 11.13 -1.64
C ASP A 186 -21.28 9.84 -2.43
N ILE A 187 -20.89 8.80 -1.69
CA ILE A 187 -20.35 7.53 -2.22
C ILE A 187 -21.38 6.39 -2.09
N LEU A 188 -22.42 6.58 -1.27
CA LEU A 188 -23.42 5.56 -0.90
C LEU A 188 -24.84 6.02 -1.22
#